data_AF-A0A6F9CBI8-F1
#
_entry.id   AF-A0A6F9CBI8-F1
#
_cell.length_a   1.000
_cell.length_b   1.000
_cell.length_c   1.000
_cell.angle_alpha   90.00
_cell.angle_beta   90.00
_cell.angle_gamma   90.00
#
_symmetry.space_group_name_H-M   'P 1'
#
loop_
_entity.id
_entity.type
_entity.pdbx_description
1 polymer ?
#
loop_
_entity_poly.entity_id
_entity_poly.type
_entity_poly.pdbx_seq_one_letter_code
_entity_poly.pdbx_strand_id
1 'polypeptide(L)'
;MISCDSDQFHCSNGKCIPKSWKCNTMDECGDNSDEELCVQPNPSAAFSFQPCAFNQDLGDEIDCDVPTCGDWLRNFYGTFSSPNYPDFYPPGSNCTWLIDTGDHRK
;
A
#
# COMPACT_ATOMS: atom_id res chain seq x y z
N MET A 1 -10.10 -14.19 28.89
CA MET A 1 -9.10 -13.40 28.15
C MET A 1 -8.21 -14.40 27.46
N ILE A 2 -8.40 -14.63 26.16
CA ILE A 2 -7.38 -15.35 25.39
C ILE A 2 -6.24 -14.33 25.24
N SER A 3 -5.07 -14.65 25.78
CA SER A 3 -3.87 -13.85 25.58
C SER A 3 -3.04 -14.65 24.61
N CYS A 4 -2.99 -14.25 23.35
CA CYS A 4 -2.04 -14.83 22.42
C CYS A 4 -0.62 -14.49 22.88
N ASP A 5 0.34 -15.31 22.48
CA ASP A 5 1.76 -15.06 22.74
C ASP A 5 2.24 -13.80 21.99
N SER A 6 3.39 -13.23 22.40
CA SER A 6 3.94 -12.02 21.78
C SER A 6 4.24 -12.21 20.29
N ASP A 7 4.45 -13.43 19.81
CA ASP A 7 4.71 -13.74 18.40
C ASP A 7 3.49 -14.25 17.61
N GLN A 8 2.29 -14.12 18.19
CA GLN A 8 1.04 -14.58 17.59
C GLN A 8 0.09 -13.41 17.22
N PHE A 9 -0.71 -13.60 16.18
CA PHE A 9 -1.80 -12.73 15.76
C PHE A 9 -3.14 -13.29 16.27
N HIS A 10 -4.00 -12.40 16.74
CA HIS A 10 -5.31 -12.73 17.28
C HIS A 10 -6.41 -12.49 16.24
N CYS A 11 -7.03 -13.57 15.77
CA CYS A 11 -8.16 -13.56 14.85
C CYS A 11 -9.41 -12.95 15.50
N SER A 12 -10.36 -12.44 14.69
CA SER A 12 -11.62 -11.90 15.22
C SER A 12 -12.50 -12.98 15.85
N ASN A 13 -12.38 -14.23 15.40
CA ASN A 13 -13.06 -15.39 15.99
C ASN A 13 -12.36 -15.94 17.27
N GLY A 14 -11.33 -15.25 17.78
CA GLY A 14 -10.65 -15.61 19.04
C GLY A 14 -9.60 -16.73 18.92
N LYS A 15 -9.25 -17.14 17.70
CA LYS A 15 -8.14 -18.04 17.39
C LYS A 15 -6.81 -17.27 17.38
N CYS A 16 -5.71 -17.93 17.76
CA CYS A 16 -4.36 -17.37 17.62
C CYS A 16 -3.61 -18.10 16.50
N ILE A 17 -2.94 -17.36 15.63
CA ILE A 17 -2.07 -17.89 14.57
C ILE A 17 -0.68 -17.24 14.68
N PRO A 18 0.38 -17.81 14.07
CA PRO A 18 1.69 -17.15 13.98
C PRO A 18 1.59 -15.81 13.24
N LYS A 19 2.29 -14.76 13.73
CA LYS A 19 2.32 -13.46 13.03
C LYS A 19 2.80 -13.55 11.59
N SER A 20 3.68 -14.50 11.27
CA SER A 20 4.15 -14.75 9.90
C SER A 20 3.09 -15.29 8.94
N TRP A 21 1.94 -15.72 9.45
CA TRP A 21 0.81 -16.18 8.64
C TRP A 21 -0.22 -15.08 8.40
N LYS A 22 -0.09 -13.94 9.08
CA LYS A 22 -0.89 -12.78 8.74
C LYS A 22 -0.50 -12.28 7.36
N CYS A 23 -1.47 -12.04 6.48
CA CYS A 23 -1.28 -11.47 5.16
C CYS A 23 -0.45 -12.35 4.22
N ASN A 24 -0.67 -13.67 4.26
CA ASN A 24 0.08 -14.63 3.45
C ASN A 24 -0.74 -15.17 2.26
N THR A 25 -1.91 -14.61 1.97
CA THR A 25 -2.89 -14.99 0.94
C THR A 25 -3.69 -16.26 1.22
N MET A 26 -3.63 -16.79 2.44
CA MET A 26 -4.39 -17.95 2.88
C MET A 26 -5.18 -17.63 4.17
N ASP A 27 -6.39 -18.16 4.27
CA ASP A 27 -7.27 -17.94 5.43
C ASP A 27 -6.93 -18.91 6.57
N GLU A 28 -6.02 -18.48 7.44
CA GLU A 28 -5.54 -19.30 8.55
C GLU A 28 -6.42 -19.12 9.79
N CYS A 29 -7.11 -18.00 9.88
CA CYS A 29 -8.09 -17.77 10.93
C CYS A 29 -9.35 -18.64 10.73
N GLY A 30 -9.78 -18.89 9.49
CA GLY A 30 -11.07 -19.50 9.13
C GLY A 30 -12.24 -18.51 9.11
N ASP A 31 -11.96 -17.25 9.44
CA ASP A 31 -12.84 -16.09 9.36
C ASP A 31 -12.21 -14.95 8.54
N ASN A 32 -11.10 -15.22 7.85
CA ASN A 32 -10.35 -14.30 6.98
C ASN A 32 -9.75 -13.04 7.66
N SER A 33 -9.89 -12.91 8.97
CA SER A 33 -9.39 -11.76 9.74
C SER A 33 -7.86 -11.55 9.71
N ASP A 34 -7.09 -12.58 9.39
CA ASP A 34 -5.66 -12.52 9.17
C ASP A 34 -5.26 -11.96 7.80
N GLU A 35 -6.19 -12.01 6.84
CA GLU A 35 -6.02 -11.48 5.50
C GLU A 35 -6.70 -10.11 5.31
N GLU A 36 -7.42 -9.64 6.33
CA GLU A 36 -8.04 -8.31 6.36
C GLU A 36 -7.05 -7.22 6.78
N LEU A 37 -7.20 -6.02 6.21
CA LEU A 37 -6.36 -4.85 6.49
C LEU A 37 -4.86 -5.14 6.36
N CYS A 38 -4.52 -6.01 5.41
CA CYS A 38 -3.15 -6.23 5.00
C CYS A 38 -2.61 -4.97 4.35
N VAL A 39 -1.96 -4.14 5.17
CA VAL A 39 -0.87 -3.30 4.70
C VAL A 39 0.26 -4.26 4.37
N GLN A 40 0.08 -5.01 3.28
CA GLN A 40 1.23 -5.57 2.61
C GLN A 40 2.18 -4.38 2.43
N PRO A 41 3.46 -4.48 2.79
CA PRO A 41 4.48 -3.71 2.11
C PRO A 41 4.55 -4.25 0.66
N ASN A 42 3.44 -4.18 -0.05
CA ASN A 42 3.46 -3.91 -1.46
C ASN A 42 4.16 -2.55 -1.52
N PRO A 43 5.28 -2.41 -2.24
CA PRO A 43 5.79 -1.09 -2.60
C PRO A 43 4.76 -0.22 -3.34
N SER A 44 3.54 -0.72 -3.58
CA SER A 44 2.41 -0.11 -4.28
C SER A 44 1.25 0.36 -3.37
N ALA A 45 1.31 0.18 -2.05
CA ALA A 45 0.20 0.59 -1.15
C ALA A 45 0.65 1.31 0.14
N ALA A 46 1.87 1.86 0.15
CA ALA A 46 2.38 2.67 1.25
C ALA A 46 2.05 4.16 1.11
N PHE A 47 0.90 4.49 0.54
CA PHE A 47 0.30 5.78 0.79
C PHE A 47 -1.12 5.51 1.28
N SER A 48 -1.36 5.83 2.55
CA SER A 48 -2.51 6.66 2.85
C SER A 48 -2.48 7.83 1.85
N PHE A 49 -3.04 7.61 0.66
CA PHE A 49 -3.30 8.63 -0.33
C PHE A 49 -4.40 9.47 0.27
N GLN A 50 -4.01 10.35 1.18
CA GLN A 50 -4.86 11.43 1.60
C GLN A 50 -4.98 12.32 0.36
N PRO A 51 -6.17 12.49 -0.24
CA PRO A 51 -6.35 13.57 -1.19
C PRO A 51 -6.00 14.85 -0.42
N CYS A 52 -4.97 15.57 -0.90
CA CYS A 52 -4.53 16.87 -0.37
C CYS A 52 -4.68 17.02 1.16
N ALA A 53 -3.67 16.60 1.94
CA ALA A 53 -3.68 16.84 3.38
C ALA A 53 -3.47 18.34 3.66
N PHE A 54 -4.53 19.01 4.15
CA PHE A 54 -4.40 20.30 4.83
C PHE A 54 -3.64 20.06 6.14
N ASN A 55 -2.33 20.30 6.17
CA ASN A 55 -1.58 20.30 7.42
C ASN A 55 -2.04 21.51 8.24
N GLN A 56 -2.83 21.27 9.29
CA GLN A 56 -3.41 22.32 10.14
C GLN A 56 -2.39 23.11 11.00
N ASP A 57 -1.07 23.00 10.78
CA ASP A 57 -0.08 23.60 11.69
C ASP A 57 0.91 24.58 11.06
N LEU A 58 0.98 24.73 9.73
CA LEU A 58 1.89 25.72 9.13
C LEU A 58 1.22 26.32 7.89
N GLY A 59 0.80 27.58 8.01
CA GLY A 59 0.39 28.37 6.86
C GLY A 59 1.47 28.34 5.77
N ASP A 60 1.02 28.38 4.52
CA ASP A 60 1.79 28.44 3.28
C ASP A 60 2.72 27.24 2.94
N GLU A 61 2.14 26.12 2.50
CA GLU A 61 2.32 25.56 1.14
C GLU A 61 1.32 24.40 0.92
N ILE A 62 0.42 24.54 -0.05
CA ILE A 62 -0.36 23.40 -0.57
C ILE A 62 0.58 22.71 -1.55
N ASP A 63 1.31 21.70 -1.10
CA ASP A 63 2.20 20.95 -1.99
C ASP A 63 1.36 20.04 -2.89
N CYS A 64 1.10 20.52 -4.11
CA CYS A 64 0.44 19.78 -5.18
C CYS A 64 1.43 18.89 -5.96
N ASP A 65 2.70 18.78 -5.55
CA ASP A 65 3.71 17.97 -6.22
C ASP A 65 3.67 16.49 -5.79
N VAL A 66 2.50 16.02 -5.33
CA VAL A 66 2.23 14.59 -5.19
C VAL A 66 1.44 14.16 -6.44
N PRO A 67 2.09 13.55 -7.45
CA PRO A 67 1.41 13.21 -8.69
C PRO A 67 0.29 12.20 -8.41
N THR A 68 -0.95 12.59 -8.70
CA THR A 68 -2.15 11.73 -8.64
C THR A 68 -2.15 10.63 -9.70
N CYS A 69 -1.08 10.55 -10.50
CA CYS A 69 -0.88 9.60 -11.58
C CYS A 69 0.61 9.44 -11.91
N GLY A 70 1.04 8.20 -12.14
CA GLY A 70 2.44 7.86 -12.35
C GLY A 70 2.84 6.68 -11.48
N ASP A 71 3.90 5.97 -11.86
CA ASP A 71 4.37 4.77 -11.16
C ASP A 71 5.81 4.44 -11.54
N TRP A 72 6.47 3.57 -10.78
CA TRP A 72 7.82 3.08 -11.02
C TRP A 72 7.83 1.59 -11.33
N LEU A 73 8.33 1.23 -12.53
CA LEU A 73 8.65 -0.15 -12.86
C LEU A 73 10.14 -0.40 -12.61
N ARG A 74 10.45 -1.01 -11.48
CA ARG A 74 11.81 -1.39 -11.05
C ARG A 74 12.17 -2.85 -11.35
N ASN A 75 11.18 -3.67 -11.70
CA ASN A 75 11.38 -5.07 -12.01
C ASN A 75 11.86 -5.25 -13.45
N PHE A 76 12.46 -6.42 -13.73
CA PHE A 76 12.87 -6.80 -15.09
C PHE A 76 11.69 -6.83 -16.08
N TYR A 77 10.47 -7.06 -15.57
CA TYR A 77 9.23 -6.99 -16.34
C TYR A 77 8.06 -6.59 -15.43
N GLY A 78 7.00 -6.07 -16.05
CA GLY A 78 5.74 -5.73 -15.39
C GLY A 78 4.91 -4.80 -16.25
N THR A 79 3.87 -4.20 -15.66
CA THR A 79 2.89 -3.39 -16.38
C THR A 79 2.58 -2.13 -15.59
N PHE A 80 2.47 -1.01 -16.29
CA PHE A 80 1.92 0.21 -15.72
C PHE A 80 0.40 0.18 -15.79
N SER A 81 -0.24 0.55 -14.69
CA SER A 81 -1.68 0.80 -14.67
C SER A 81 -1.93 2.27 -14.41
N SER A 82 -2.98 2.79 -15.02
CA SER A 82 -3.41 4.16 -14.78
C SER A 82 -4.09 4.20 -13.41
N PRO A 83 -3.49 4.81 -12.37
CA PRO A 83 -3.89 4.55 -10.98
C PRO A 83 -5.33 4.96 -10.66
N ASN A 84 -5.84 5.94 -11.40
CA ASN A 84 -7.15 6.52 -11.19
C ASN A 84 -8.15 6.14 -12.29
N TYR A 85 -7.83 5.22 -13.22
CA TYR A 85 -8.80 4.77 -14.23
C TYR A 85 -9.72 3.70 -13.62
N PRO A 86 -11.05 3.73 -13.84
CA PRO A 86 -11.79 4.52 -14.84
C PRO A 86 -12.21 5.93 -14.41
N ASP A 87 -11.86 6.35 -13.19
CA ASP A 87 -12.19 7.65 -12.64
C ASP A 87 -11.40 8.81 -13.30
N PHE A 88 -11.86 10.04 -13.05
CA PHE A 88 -11.32 11.24 -13.70
C PHE A 88 -10.05 11.74 -13.03
N TYR A 89 -9.06 12.13 -13.84
CA TYR A 89 -7.86 12.81 -13.37
C TYR A 89 -8.13 14.31 -13.15
N PRO A 90 -7.47 14.96 -12.18
CA PRO A 90 -7.52 16.40 -12.02
C PRO A 90 -7.06 17.13 -13.30
N PRO A 91 -7.71 18.24 -13.67
CA PRO A 91 -7.29 19.03 -14.83
C PRO A 91 -5.88 19.59 -14.63
N GLY A 92 -5.03 19.46 -15.65
CA GLY A 92 -3.63 19.91 -15.61
C GLY A 92 -2.64 18.90 -15.01
N SER A 93 -3.09 17.66 -14.73
CA SER A 93 -2.20 16.59 -14.25
C SER A 93 -1.13 16.22 -15.29
N ASN A 94 0.14 16.18 -14.86
CA ASN A 94 1.25 15.65 -15.65
C ASN A 94 1.69 14.29 -15.07
N CYS A 95 1.27 13.21 -15.70
CA CYS A 95 1.57 11.86 -15.24
C CYS A 95 2.95 11.41 -15.72
N THR A 96 3.77 10.86 -14.81
CA THR A 96 5.11 10.37 -15.13
C THR A 96 5.27 8.91 -14.74
N TRP A 97 5.61 8.05 -15.71
CA TRP A 97 5.92 6.64 -15.47
C TRP A 97 7.40 6.40 -15.66
N LEU A 98 8.04 5.79 -14.68
CA LEU A 98 9.49 5.66 -14.61
C LEU A 98 9.87 4.20 -14.67
N ILE A 99 10.69 3.83 -15.65
CA ILE A 99 11.28 2.50 -15.75
C ILE A 99 12.70 2.61 -15.21
N ASP A 100 12.96 1.94 -14.10
CA ASP A 100 14.27 1.88 -13.49
C ASP A 100 14.80 0.46 -13.67
N THR A 101 15.66 0.27 -14.67
CA THR A 101 16.23 -1.05 -14.97
C THR A 101 17.38 -1.41 -14.04
N GLY A 102 17.53 -0.72 -12.89
CA GLY A 102 18.48 -0.95 -11.81
C GLY A 102 19.64 -1.86 -12.21
N ASP A 103 20.78 -1.29 -12.57
CA ASP A 103 21.96 -2.09 -12.86
C ASP A 103 22.38 -2.87 -11.60
N HIS A 104 21.88 -4.10 -11.47
CA HIS A 104 22.23 -5.04 -10.40
C HIS A 104 23.58 -5.75 -10.69
N ARG A 105 24.45 -5.18 -11.54
CA ARG A 105 25.76 -5.73 -11.85
C ARG A 105 26.89 -4.80 -11.39
N LYS A 106 27.27 -4.95 -10.12
CA LYS A 106 28.66 -4.78 -9.71
C LYS A 106 29.15 -6.02 -9.01
#